data_AF-A0A6L3X472-F1
#
_entry.id   AF-A0A6L3X472-F1
#
_cell.length_a   1.000
_cell.length_b   1.000
_cell.length_c   1.000
_cell.angle_alpha   90.00
_cell.angle_beta   90.00
_cell.angle_gamma   90.00
#
_symmetry.space_group_name_H-M   'P 1'
#
loop_
_entity.id
_entity.type
_entity.pdbx_description
1 polymer ?
#
loop_
_entity_poly.entity_id
_entity_poly.type
_entity_poly.pdbx_seq_one_letter_code
_entity_poly.pdbx_strand_id
1 'polypeptide(L)'
;EELLEAGINVFTTVNVQHLESLNDVVSGVTGIQVRETVPDPFFDSADEVVLVDLPPDDLRQRLHEGKVYIAGQAERAIEHFFRKGNLIALRELA
;
A
#
# COMPACT_ATOMS: atom_id res chain seq x y z
N GLU A 1 19.43 -4.93 -6.31
CA GLU A 1 20.45 -4.10 -6.98
C GLU A 1 20.93 -4.73 -8.28
N GLU A 2 21.19 -6.04 -8.35
CA GLU A 2 21.65 -6.76 -9.56
C GLU A 2 21.03 -6.31 -10.91
N LEU A 3 19.70 -6.18 -11.00
CA LEU A 3 19.03 -5.71 -12.22
C LEU A 3 19.42 -4.27 -12.60
N LEU A 4 19.43 -3.36 -11.62
CA LEU A 4 19.79 -1.96 -11.82
C LEU A 4 21.30 -1.83 -12.13
N GLU A 5 22.15 -2.59 -11.44
CA GLU A 5 23.60 -2.65 -11.69
C GLU A 5 23.93 -3.19 -13.09
N ALA A 6 23.09 -4.08 -13.62
CA ALA A 6 23.18 -4.56 -15.00
C ALA A 6 22.68 -3.54 -16.05
N GLY A 7 22.23 -2.34 -15.62
CA GLY A 7 21.69 -1.31 -16.50
C GLY A 7 20.26 -1.57 -16.99
N ILE A 8 19.52 -2.44 -16.29
CA ILE A 8 18.12 -2.76 -16.62
C ILE A 8 17.20 -1.83 -15.85
N ASN A 9 16.37 -1.07 -16.56
CA ASN A 9 15.34 -0.24 -15.94
C ASN A 9 14.25 -1.12 -15.32
N VAL A 10 13.87 -0.83 -14.08
CA VAL A 10 12.88 -1.60 -13.32
C VAL A 10 11.71 -0.71 -12.96
N PHE A 11 10.50 -1.14 -13.32
CA PHE A 11 9.26 -0.55 -12.82
C PHE A 11 8.70 -1.47 -11.74
N THR A 12 8.26 -0.87 -10.63
CA THR A 12 7.70 -1.61 -9.50
C THR A 12 6.51 -0.84 -8.92
N THR A 13 5.79 -1.48 -8.00
CA THR A 13 4.68 -0.89 -7.26
C THR A 13 4.86 -1.18 -5.78
N VAL A 14 4.59 -0.20 -4.93
CA VAL A 14 4.62 -0.34 -3.47
C VAL A 14 3.43 0.39 -2.87
N ASN A 15 2.78 -0.21 -1.89
CA ASN A 15 1.80 0.52 -1.07
C ASN A 15 2.53 1.23 0.07
N VAL A 16 2.13 2.46 0.39
CA VAL A 16 2.73 3.31 1.42
C VAL A 16 2.89 2.63 2.79
N GLN A 17 1.99 1.69 3.10
CA GLN A 17 2.00 0.89 4.34
C GLN A 17 3.28 0.07 4.56
N HIS A 18 4.06 -0.18 3.50
CA HIS A 18 5.27 -0.99 3.57
C HIS A 18 6.52 -0.16 3.90
N LEU A 19 6.47 1.18 3.86
CA LEU A 19 7.62 2.00 4.26
C LEU A 19 7.93 1.84 5.75
N GLU A 20 9.19 1.62 6.10
CA GLU A 20 9.62 1.36 7.48
C GLU A 20 9.23 2.49 8.43
N SER A 21 9.45 3.75 8.02
CA SER A 21 9.07 4.93 8.81
C SER A 21 7.57 5.03 9.13
N LEU A 22 6.71 4.40 8.33
CA LEU A 22 5.26 4.48 8.47
C LEU A 22 4.65 3.27 9.19
N ASN A 23 5.44 2.24 9.50
CA ASN A 23 4.93 0.99 10.05
C ASN A 23 4.17 1.19 11.38
N ASP A 24 4.75 1.97 12.29
CA ASP A 24 4.15 2.24 13.61
C ASP A 24 2.85 3.04 13.49
N VAL A 25 2.82 4.01 12.58
CA VAL A 25 1.63 4.84 12.32
C VAL A 25 0.51 3.99 11.73
N VAL A 26 0.83 3.18 10.71
CA VAL A 26 -0.11 2.27 10.05
C VAL A 26 -0.66 1.26 11.05
N SER A 27 0.21 0.67 11.87
CA SER A 27 -0.18 -0.28 12.91
C SER A 27 -1.10 0.37 13.95
N GLY A 28 -0.79 1.59 14.39
CA GLY A 28 -1.61 2.36 15.34
C GLY A 28 -3.00 2.69 14.80
N VAL A 29 -3.12 3.00 13.51
CA VAL A 29 -4.40 3.33 12.87
C VAL A 29 -5.23 2.08 12.56
N THR A 30 -4.60 1.06 11.98
CA THR A 30 -5.31 -0.10 11.41
C THR A 30 -5.44 -1.26 12.39
N GLY A 31 -4.62 -1.30 13.45
CA GLY A 31 -4.46 -2.45 14.34
C GLY A 31 -3.76 -3.65 13.68
N ILE A 32 -3.20 -3.47 12.48
CA ILE A 32 -2.59 -4.54 11.68
C ILE A 32 -1.10 -4.26 11.56
N GLN A 33 -0.29 -5.25 11.96
CA GLN A 33 1.15 -5.18 11.81
C GLN A 33 1.57 -5.55 10.39
N VAL A 34 2.23 -4.62 9.70
CA VAL A 34 2.82 -4.87 8.38
C VAL A 34 4.17 -5.55 8.57
N ARG A 35 4.30 -6.80 8.11
CA ARG A 35 5.51 -7.63 8.29
C ARG A 35 6.53 -7.46 7.18
N GLU A 36 6.06 -7.17 5.98
CA GLU A 36 6.91 -6.95 4.80
C GLU A 36 7.16 -5.45 4.71
N THR A 37 8.42 -5.04 4.89
CA THR A 37 8.81 -3.63 4.88
C THR A 37 9.80 -3.32 3.77
N VAL A 38 9.83 -2.05 3.39
CA VAL A 38 10.78 -1.47 2.45
C VAL A 38 11.50 -0.34 3.19
N PRO A 39 12.84 -0.39 3.30
CA PRO A 39 13.61 0.70 3.91
C PRO A 39 13.41 2.00 3.15
N ASP A 40 13.17 3.10 3.88
CA ASP A 40 13.01 4.43 3.30
C ASP A 40 14.14 4.81 2.33
N PRO A 41 15.44 4.58 2.63
CA PRO A 41 16.51 4.92 1.69
C PRO A 41 16.43 4.19 0.34
N PHE A 42 15.84 2.98 0.31
CA PHE A 42 15.64 2.25 -0.95
C PHE A 42 14.54 2.93 -1.78
N PHE A 43 13.44 3.34 -1.15
CA PHE A 43 12.38 4.09 -1.82
C PHE A 43 12.89 5.46 -2.32
N ASP A 44 13.63 6.18 -1.47
CA ASP A 44 14.20 7.50 -1.79
C ASP A 44 15.23 7.46 -2.91
N SER A 45 15.81 6.28 -3.20
CA SER A 45 16.75 6.10 -4.30
C SER A 45 16.10 5.98 -5.68
N ALA A 46 14.76 5.92 -5.76
CA ALA A 46 14.05 5.82 -7.02
C ALA A 46 14.21 7.08 -7.89
N ASP A 47 14.53 6.89 -9.17
CA ASP A 47 14.69 8.00 -10.13
C ASP A 47 13.38 8.76 -10.37
N GLU A 48 12.24 8.06 -10.34
CA GLU A 48 10.91 8.63 -10.52
C GLU A 48 9.89 7.92 -9.62
N VAL A 49 8.99 8.71 -9.03
CA VAL A 49 7.88 8.22 -8.20
C VAL A 49 6.58 8.78 -8.74
N VAL A 50 5.62 7.89 -9.01
CA VAL A 50 4.26 8.26 -9.45
C VAL A 50 3.27 7.83 -8.38
N LEU A 51 2.59 8.81 -7.78
CA LEU A 51 1.50 8.55 -6.85
C LEU A 51 0.24 8.12 -7.61
N VAL A 52 -0.27 6.93 -7.28
CA VAL A 52 -1.54 6.43 -7.80
C VAL A 52 -2.61 6.57 -6.71
N ASP A 53 -3.44 7.60 -6.83
CA ASP A 53 -4.48 7.91 -5.85
C ASP A 53 -5.87 7.38 -6.28
N LEU A 54 -6.69 7.00 -5.29
CA LEU A 54 -8.06 6.57 -5.48
C LEU A 54 -8.92 6.94 -4.25
N PRO A 55 -10.11 7.52 -4.42
CA PRO A 55 -11.00 7.82 -3.30
C PRO A 55 -11.33 6.56 -2.47
N PRO A 56 -11.40 6.65 -1.13
CA PRO A 56 -11.72 5.51 -0.26
C PRO A 56 -13.04 4.83 -0.60
N ASP A 57 -14.06 5.61 -0.97
CA ASP A 57 -15.38 5.07 -1.33
C ASP A 57 -15.32 4.27 -2.65
N ASP A 58 -14.55 4.74 -3.63
CA ASP A 58 -14.33 4.06 -4.91
C ASP A 58 -13.54 2.76 -4.72
N LEU A 59 -12.51 2.77 -3.88
CA LEU A 59 -11.73 1.58 -3.55
C LEU A 59 -12.63 0.51 -2.91
N ARG A 60 -13.47 0.90 -1.95
CA ARG A 60 -14.43 -0.02 -1.33
C ARG A 60 -15.43 -0.59 -2.33
N GLN A 61 -15.97 0.25 -3.22
CA GLN A 61 -16.86 -0.20 -4.28
C GLN A 61 -16.18 -1.26 -5.17
N ARG A 62 -14.92 -1.03 -5.57
CA ARG A 62 -14.15 -2.00 -6.35
C ARG A 62 -13.89 -3.31 -5.59
N LEU A 63 -13.67 -3.26 -4.28
CA LEU A 63 -13.57 -4.48 -3.46
C LEU A 63 -14.90 -5.26 -3.46
N HIS A 64 -16.03 -4.59 -3.26
CA HIS A 64 -17.36 -5.22 -3.29
C HIS A 64 -17.69 -5.84 -4.66
N GLU A 65 -17.24 -5.22 -5.75
CA GLU A 65 -17.39 -5.72 -7.11
C GLU A 65 -16.39 -6.85 -7.46
N GLY A 66 -15.51 -7.24 -6.53
CA GLY A 66 -14.51 -8.29 -6.77
C GLY A 66 -13.37 -7.87 -7.72
N LYS A 67 -13.18 -6.56 -7.92
CA LYS A 67 -12.15 -5.99 -8.82
C LYS A 67 -10.77 -5.81 -8.16
N VAL A 68 -10.67 -6.09 -6.85
CA VAL A 68 -9.42 -5.96 -6.08
C VAL A 68 -9.03 -7.30 -5.45
N TYR A 69 -9.99 -8.03 -4.87
CA TYR A 69 -9.80 -9.38 -4.36
C TYR A 69 -10.91 -10.31 -4.86
N ILE A 70 -10.57 -11.59 -5.04
CA ILE A 70 -11.56 -12.63 -5.27
C ILE A 70 -12.43 -12.76 -4.01
N ALA A 71 -13.75 -12.93 -4.18
CA ALA A 71 -14.77 -12.78 -3.14
C ALA A 71 -14.45 -13.43 -1.78
N GLY A 72 -13.78 -14.60 -1.76
CA GLY A 72 -13.41 -15.29 -0.51
C GLY A 72 -12.37 -14.58 0.37
N GLN A 73 -11.56 -13.68 -0.19
CA GLN A 73 -10.57 -12.88 0.56
C GLN A 73 -11.03 -11.44 0.80
N ALA A 74 -12.01 -10.98 0.02
CA ALA A 74 -12.50 -9.60 0.07
C ALA A 74 -13.21 -9.27 1.40
N GLU A 75 -14.10 -10.13 1.91
CA GLU A 75 -14.86 -9.84 3.14
C GLU A 75 -13.95 -9.63 4.36
N ARG A 76 -12.99 -10.53 4.58
CA ARG A 76 -12.02 -10.38 5.68
C ARG A 76 -11.14 -9.14 5.51
N ALA A 77 -10.72 -8.83 4.28
CA ALA A 77 -9.94 -7.62 4.00
C ALA A 77 -10.76 -6.34 4.30
N ILE A 78 -12.04 -6.33 3.92
CA ILE A 78 -13.00 -5.22 4.16
C ILE A 78 -13.23 -4.99 5.65
N GLU A 79 -13.43 -6.08 6.42
CA GLU A 79 -13.74 -6.00 7.85
C GLU A 79 -12.56 -5.54 8.70
N HIS A 80 -11.34 -5.63 8.19
CA HIS A 80 -10.12 -5.26 8.92
C HIS A 80 -9.41 -4.05 8.30
N PHE A 81 -8.68 -4.25 7.19
CA PHE A 81 -7.79 -3.24 6.63
C PHE A 81 -8.55 -2.15 5.87
N PHE A 82 -9.54 -2.51 5.02
CA PHE A 82 -10.24 -1.58 4.12
C PHE A 82 -11.44 -0.86 4.76
N ARG A 83 -11.38 -0.61 6.07
CA ARG A 83 -12.33 0.28 6.76
C ARG A 83 -12.12 1.70 6.26
N LYS A 84 -13.22 2.45 6.10
CA LYS A 84 -13.17 3.83 5.56
C LYS A 84 -12.18 4.73 6.32
N GLY A 85 -12.15 4.64 7.66
CA GLY A 85 -11.21 5.39 8.49
C GLY A 85 -9.75 5.07 8.20
N ASN A 86 -9.42 3.78 8.05
CA ASN A 86 -8.07 3.32 7.71
C ASN A 86 -7.63 3.85 6.33
N LEU A 87 -8.52 3.76 5.34
CA LEU A 87 -8.22 4.22 3.98
C LEU A 87 -8.01 5.74 3.89
N ILE A 88 -8.78 6.53 4.67
CA ILE A 88 -8.56 7.98 4.76
C ILE A 88 -7.19 8.26 5.38
N ALA A 89 -6.88 7.63 6.50
CA ALA A 89 -5.60 7.84 7.18
C ALA A 89 -4.41 7.43 6.31
N LEU A 90 -4.48 6.30 5.60
CA LEU A 90 -3.42 5.88 4.67
C LEU A 90 -3.23 6.85 3.51
N ARG A 91 -4.31 7.47 3.02
CA ARG A 91 -4.24 8.46 1.94
C ARG A 91 -3.51 9.74 2.38
N GLU A 92 -3.63 10.14 3.64
CA GLU A 92 -2.90 11.29 4.20
C GLU A 92 -1.41 11.01 4.43
N LEU A 93 -0.99 9.73 4.37
CA LEU A 93 0.42 9.33 4.52
C LEU A 93 1.15 9.20 3.18
N ALA A 94 0.43 9.23 2.06
CA ALA A 94 0.93 8.96 0.71
C ALA A 94 1.24 10.24 -0.08
#